data_AF-A0A9E4K6A4-F1
#
_entry.id   AF-A0A9E4K6A4-F1
#
_cell.length_a   1.000
_cell.length_b   1.000
_cell.length_c   1.000
_cell.angle_alpha   90.00
_cell.angle_beta   90.00
_cell.angle_gamma   90.00
#
_symmetry.space_group_name_H-M   'P 1'
#
loop_
_entity.id
_entity.type
_entity.pdbx_description
1 polymer ?
#
loop_
_entity_poly.entity_id
_entity_poly.type
_entity_poly.pdbx_seq_one_letter_code
_entity_poly.pdbx_strand_id
1 'polypeptide(L)'
;MIDSKLIDDLAQRLSNTLPAGIQSMQGDVMKNLRAGLESGLARLDLVSREEFEVQAAVLSRTREKLKRLEEQVKALEEQQR
;
A
#
# COMPACT_ATOMS: atom_id res chain seq x y z
N MET A 1 5.75 5.30 -9.29
CA MET A 1 6.26 6.43 -8.47
C MET A 1 5.12 6.91 -7.58
N ILE A 2 5.42 7.33 -6.35
CA ILE A 2 4.41 7.87 -5.42
C ILE A 2 3.79 9.12 -6.06
N ASP A 3 2.46 9.19 -6.11
CA ASP A 3 1.75 10.31 -6.73
C ASP A 3 1.85 11.56 -5.85
N SER A 4 2.42 12.66 -6.38
CA SER A 4 2.50 13.95 -5.68
C SER A 4 1.12 14.44 -5.24
N LYS A 5 0.06 14.13 -5.98
CA LYS A 5 -1.31 14.53 -5.63
C LYS A 5 -1.78 13.89 -4.33
N LEU A 6 -1.39 12.64 -4.07
CA LEU A 6 -1.72 11.95 -2.82
C LEU A 6 -1.03 12.60 -1.62
N ILE A 7 0.23 13.02 -1.80
CA ILE A 7 1.01 13.71 -0.76
C ILE A 7 0.39 15.08 -0.49
N ASP A 8 0.02 15.81 -1.55
CA ASP A 8 -0.62 17.13 -1.44
C ASP A 8 -2.00 17.04 -0.76
N ASP A 9 -2.82 16.04 -1.10
CA ASP A 9 -4.11 15.78 -0.45
C ASP A 9 -3.95 15.41 1.03
N LEU A 10 -2.94 14.61 1.37
CA LEU A 10 -2.67 14.23 2.75
C LEU A 10 -2.20 15.43 3.57
N ALA A 11 -1.29 16.23 3.01
CA ALA A 11 -0.82 17.49 3.62
C ALA A 11 -1.99 18.44 3.84
N GLN A 12 -2.89 18.59 2.87
CA GLN A 12 -4.09 19.41 2.99
C GLN A 12 -5.01 18.94 4.12
N ARG A 13 -5.31 17.64 4.19
CA ARG A 13 -6.14 17.08 5.27
C ARG A 13 -5.53 17.30 6.64
N LEU A 14 -4.21 17.11 6.78
CA LEU A 14 -3.50 17.36 8.03
C LEU A 14 -3.54 18.85 8.40
N SER A 15 -3.33 19.74 7.43
CA SER A 15 -3.40 21.18 7.67
C SER A 15 -4.79 21.66 8.11
N ASN A 16 -5.85 21.04 7.58
CA ASN A 16 -7.24 21.35 7.94
C ASN A 16 -7.60 20.91 9.37
N THR A 17 -6.80 20.04 10.00
CA THR A 17 -6.97 19.64 11.41
C THR A 17 -6.22 20.55 12.39
N LEU A 18 -5.46 21.53 11.89
CA LEU A 18 -4.69 22.44 12.75
C LEU A 18 -5.59 23.51 13.39
N PRO A 19 -5.31 23.93 14.64
CA PRO A 19 -6.02 25.01 15.32
C PRO A 19 -5.97 26.33 14.55
N ALA A 20 -7.04 27.13 14.65
CA ALA A 20 -7.19 28.40 13.92
C ALA A 20 -6.04 29.40 14.15
N GLY A 21 -5.35 29.34 15.29
CA GLY A 21 -4.19 30.19 15.60
C GLY A 21 -2.94 29.94 14.73
N ILE A 22 -2.90 28.84 13.97
CA ILE A 22 -1.77 28.45 13.10
C ILE A 22 -2.08 28.74 11.62
N GLN A 23 -3.31 29.13 11.28
CA GLN A 23 -3.74 29.40 9.90
C GLN A 23 -2.97 30.56 9.24
N SER A 24 -2.46 31.53 10.00
CA SER A 24 -1.61 32.60 9.46
C SER A 24 -0.25 32.11 8.97
N MET A 25 0.19 30.91 9.39
CA MET A 25 1.42 30.24 8.97
C MET A 25 1.15 29.01 8.09
N GLN A 26 -0.04 28.90 7.50
CA GLN A 26 -0.48 27.72 6.76
C GLN A 26 0.48 27.31 5.64
N GLY A 27 1.06 28.27 4.92
CA GLY A 27 2.00 28.01 3.82
C GLY A 27 3.27 27.30 4.27
N ASP A 28 3.91 27.77 5.34
CA ASP A 28 5.14 27.18 5.87
C ASP A 28 4.87 25.82 6.53
N VAL A 29 3.74 25.70 7.22
CA VAL A 29 3.33 24.42 7.82
C VAL A 29 3.05 23.38 6.74
N MET A 30 2.35 23.75 5.66
CA MET A 30 2.10 22.87 4.53
C MET A 30 3.38 22.39 3.87
N LYS A 31 4.34 23.29 3.66
CA LYS A 31 5.65 22.95 3.09
C LYS A 31 6.41 21.96 3.98
N ASN A 32 6.42 22.19 5.29
CA ASN A 32 7.09 21.31 6.25
C ASN A 32 6.40 19.95 6.39
N LEU A 33 5.06 19.92 6.37
CA LEU A 33 4.28 18.68 6.38
C LEU A 33 4.55 17.86 5.12
N ARG A 34 4.50 18.48 3.94
CA ARG A 34 4.82 17.82 2.68
C ARG A 34 6.23 17.22 2.68
N ALA A 35 7.24 18.00 3.07
CA ALA A 35 8.61 17.51 3.16
C ALA A 35 8.78 16.36 4.18
N GLY A 36 8.07 16.43 5.31
CA GLY A 36 8.04 15.37 6.31
C GLY A 36 7.38 14.09 5.79
N LEU A 37 6.28 14.21 5.05
CA LEU A 37 5.58 13.08 4.42
C LEU A 37 6.42 12.46 3.31
N GLU A 38 7.04 13.26 2.44
CA GLU A 38 7.95 12.78 1.40
C GLU A 38 9.12 12.00 2.01
N SER A 39 9.77 12.56 3.05
CA SER A 39 10.86 11.90 3.78
C SER A 39 10.41 10.62 4.49
N GLY A 40 9.22 10.63 5.09
CA GLY A 40 8.65 9.47 5.77
C GLY A 40 8.30 8.34 4.80
N LEU A 41 7.61 8.66 3.70
CA LEU A 41 7.25 7.70 2.65
C LEU A 41 8.48 7.15 1.93
N ALA A 42 9.53 7.96 1.72
CA ALA A 42 10.78 7.51 1.12
C ALA A 42 11.57 6.52 2.00
N ARG A 43 11.30 6.49 3.31
CA ARG A 43 11.88 5.52 4.26
C ARG A 43 11.07 4.22 4.37
N LEU A 44 9.89 4.16 3.76
CA LEU A 44 9.09 2.95 3.72
C LEU A 44 9.43 2.15 2.45
N ASP A 45 9.46 0.83 2.57
CA ASP A 45 9.63 -0.09 1.44
C ASP A 45 8.34 -0.16 0.61
N LEU A 46 8.01 0.94 -0.06
CA LEU A 46 6.80 1.08 -0.85
C LEU A 46 6.98 0.41 -2.21
N VAL A 47 6.00 -0.38 -2.60
CA VAL A 47 5.87 -0.93 -3.96
C VAL A 47 4.81 -0.16 -4.73
N SER A 48 4.92 -0.15 -6.06
CA SER A 48 3.89 0.42 -6.91
C SER A 48 2.60 -0.42 -6.85
N ARG A 49 1.46 0.23 -7.14
CA ARG A 49 0.17 -0.46 -7.22
C ARG A 49 0.18 -1.58 -8.27
N GLU A 50 0.86 -1.36 -9.39
CA GLU A 50 1.00 -2.36 -10.45
C GLU A 50 1.78 -3.59 -9.96
N GLU A 51 2.92 -3.39 -9.30
CA GLU A 51 3.69 -4.49 -8.70
C GLU A 51 2.87 -5.26 -7.66
N PHE A 52 2.12 -4.55 -6.82
CA PHE A 52 1.21 -5.18 -5.86
C PHE A 52 0.15 -6.04 -6.55
N GLU A 53 -0.50 -5.52 -7.60
CA GLU A 53 -1.53 -6.24 -8.34
C GLU A 53 -0.97 -7.48 -9.04
N VAL A 54 0.24 -7.40 -9.59
CA VAL A 54 0.96 -8.55 -10.17
C VAL A 54 1.21 -9.62 -9.10
N GLN A 55 1.74 -9.24 -7.94
CA GLN A 55 2.01 -10.20 -6.86
C GLN A 55 0.71 -10.83 -6.31
N ALA A 56 -0.36 -10.05 -6.19
CA ALA A 56 -1.67 -10.56 -5.78
C ALA A 56 -2.21 -11.60 -6.79
N ALA A 57 -2.06 -11.34 -8.08
CA ALA A 57 -2.47 -12.29 -9.13
C ALA A 57 -1.64 -13.59 -9.10
N VAL A 58 -0.32 -13.48 -8.90
CA VAL A 58 0.58 -14.64 -8.74
C VAL A 58 0.17 -15.48 -7.53
N LEU A 59 -0.12 -14.83 -6.40
CA LEU A 59 -0.57 -15.52 -5.19
C LEU A 59 -1.90 -16.27 -5.42
N SER A 60 -2.86 -15.63 -6.09
CA SER A 60 -4.15 -16.26 -6.42
C SER A 60 -3.96 -17.54 -7.24
N ARG A 61 -3.19 -17.46 -8.33
CA ARG A 61 -2.91 -18.62 -9.19
C ARG A 61 -2.17 -19.73 -8.44
N THR A 62 -1.27 -19.35 -7.53
CA THR A 62 -0.52 -20.32 -6.72
C THR A 62 -1.45 -21.07 -5.76
N ARG A 63 -2.40 -20.37 -5.12
CA ARG A 63 -3.43 -21.01 -4.27
C ARG A 63 -4.32 -21.96 -5.06
N GLU A 64 -4.75 -21.57 -6.26
CA GLU A 64 -5.53 -22.46 -7.13
C GLU A 64 -4.76 -23.71 -7.55
N LYS A 65 -3.46 -23.56 -7.89
CA LYS A 65 -2.61 -24.70 -8.21
C LYS A 65 -2.39 -25.61 -7.01
N LEU A 66 -2.17 -25.02 -5.83
CA LEU A 66 -1.97 -25.75 -4.58
C LEU A 66 -3.21 -26.57 -4.23
N LYS A 67 -4.41 -25.97 -4.29
CA LYS A 67 -5.68 -26.68 -4.05
C LYS A 67 -5.87 -27.87 -4.99
N ARG A 68 -5.58 -27.71 -6.28
CA ARG A 68 -5.65 -28.83 -7.25
C ARG A 68 -4.68 -29.96 -6.92
N LEU A 69 -3.46 -29.62 -6.49
CA LEU A 69 -2.47 -30.62 -6.09
C LEU A 69 -2.90 -31.34 -4.80
N GLU A 70 -3.46 -30.62 -3.82
CA GLU A 70 -4.03 -31.23 -2.61
C GLU A 70 -5.15 -32.21 -2.94
N GLU A 71 -6.05 -31.87 -3.86
CA GLU A 71 -7.11 -32.77 -4.33
C GLU A 71 -6.55 -34.01 -5.03
N GLN A 72 -5.52 -33.85 -5.87
CA GLN A 72 -4.85 -34.97 -6.55
C GLN A 72 -4.16 -35.91 -5.56
N VAL A 73 -3.41 -35.35 -4.60
CA VAL A 73 -2.72 -36.13 -3.57
C VAL A 73 -3.74 -36.91 -2.74
N LYS A 74 -4.83 -36.26 -2.32
CA LYS A 74 -5.90 -36.93 -1.56
C LYS A 74 -6.52 -38.10 -2.33
N ALA A 75 -6.81 -37.91 -3.61
CA ALA A 75 -7.34 -38.99 -4.46
C ALA A 75 -6.36 -40.17 -4.59
N LEU A 76 -5.06 -39.90 -4.67
CA LEU A 76 -4.02 -40.94 -4.73
C LEU A 76 -3.87 -41.68 -3.38
N GLU A 77 -3.92 -40.95 -2.27
CA GLU A 77 -3.89 -41.53 -0.92
C GLU A 77 -5.11 -42.42 -0.65
N GLU A 78 -6.29 -42.04 -1.16
CA GLU A 78 -7.50 -42.86 -1.09
C GLU A 78 -7.43 -44.12 -1.96
N GLN A 79 -6.68 -44.09 -3.08
CA GLN A 79 -6.45 -45.26 -3.93
C GLN A 79 -5.38 -46.22 -3.38
N GLN A 80 -4.46 -45.73 -2.53
CA GLN A 80 -3.42 -46.55 -1.91
C GLN A 80 -3.83 -47.20 -0.58
N ARG A 81 -4.97 -46.82 0.00
CA ARG A 81 -5.58 -47.46 1.16
C ARG A 81 -6.50 -48.59 0.75
#